data_AF-A0A1Q7KCU6-F1
#
_entry.id   AF-A0A1Q7KCU6-F1
#
_cell.length_a   1.000
_cell.length_b   1.000
_cell.length_c   1.000
_cell.angle_alpha   90.00
_cell.angle_beta   90.00
_cell.angle_gamma   90.00
#
_symmetry.space_group_name_H-M   'P 1'
#
loop_
_entity.id
_entity.type
_entity.pdbx_description
1 polymer ?
#
loop_
_entity_poly.entity_id
_entity_poly.type
_entity_poly.pdbx_seq_one_letter_code
_entity_poly.pdbx_strand_id
1 'polypeptide(L)'
;MTSIPYYHVDAFTSALFAGNPAGVCILSDFPPDRTMLQIAAENRHSQTAFVVQRGTAEFDLRWFSPLVEDDLCGHATLATATVLAARARNLAGAIPDAQWRAEGDAQGRLVRARFSGAARCAM
;
A
#
# COMPACT_ATOMS: atom_id res chain seq x y z
N MET A 1 -6.45 -22.58 5.14
CA MET A 1 -6.11 -21.64 4.04
C MET A 1 -5.93 -20.26 4.65
N THR A 2 -4.85 -19.56 4.33
CA THR A 2 -4.63 -18.19 4.79
C THR A 2 -5.30 -17.22 3.81
N SER A 3 -6.10 -16.29 4.32
CA SER A 3 -6.77 -15.27 3.50
C SER A 3 -5.96 -13.99 3.49
N ILE A 4 -5.69 -13.43 2.31
CA ILE A 4 -5.01 -12.14 2.14
C ILE A 4 -6.01 -11.15 1.52
N PRO A 5 -6.41 -10.09 2.25
CA PRO A 5 -7.21 -9.01 1.69
C PRO A 5 -6.50 -8.36 0.49
N TYR A 6 -7.19 -8.33 -0.65
CA TYR A 6 -6.68 -7.80 -1.91
C TYR A 6 -7.60 -6.70 -2.44
N TYR A 7 -6.99 -5.64 -2.97
CA TYR A 7 -7.67 -4.57 -3.68
C TYR A 7 -7.02 -4.37 -5.05
N HIS A 8 -7.84 -4.30 -6.10
CA HIS A 8 -7.42 -3.77 -7.40
C HIS A 8 -7.75 -2.29 -7.41
N VAL A 9 -6.74 -1.44 -7.66
CA VAL A 9 -6.95 0.00 -7.82
C VAL A 9 -6.30 0.49 -9.11
N ASP A 10 -7.09 1.21 -9.90
CA ASP A 10 -6.62 1.96 -11.06
C ASP A 10 -6.11 3.34 -10.60
N ALA A 11 -4.79 3.52 -10.56
CA ALA A 11 -4.17 4.77 -10.11
C ALA A 11 -4.20 5.86 -11.20
N PHE A 12 -4.15 7.13 -10.79
CA PHE A 12 -4.18 8.32 -11.67
C PHE A 12 -5.45 8.50 -12.51
N THR A 13 -6.56 7.90 -12.09
CA THR A 13 -7.85 8.05 -12.77
C THR A 13 -9.01 8.07 -11.77
N SER A 14 -10.12 8.65 -12.19
CA SER A 14 -11.44 8.50 -11.54
C SER A 14 -12.42 7.68 -12.40
N ALA A 15 -12.05 7.36 -13.64
CA ALA A 15 -12.81 6.48 -14.53
C ALA A 15 -12.38 5.03 -14.37
N LEU A 16 -13.35 4.11 -14.43
CA LEU A 16 -13.09 2.67 -14.41
C LEU A 16 -12.32 2.24 -15.66
N PHE A 17 -11.40 1.28 -15.51
CA PHE A 17 -10.63 0.67 -16.61
C PHE A 17 -9.68 1.65 -17.32
N ALA A 18 -9.23 2.69 -16.62
CA ALA A 18 -8.28 3.68 -17.11
C ALA A 18 -7.11 3.81 -16.13
N GLY A 19 -6.11 4.65 -16.44
CA GLY A 19 -4.98 4.86 -15.54
C GLY A 19 -4.03 3.65 -15.45
N ASN A 20 -3.40 3.46 -14.29
CA ASN A 20 -2.40 2.41 -14.10
C ASN A 20 -2.83 1.45 -12.97
N PRO A 21 -3.19 0.18 -13.28
CA PRO A 21 -3.70 -0.76 -12.29
C PRO A 21 -2.59 -1.25 -11.36
N ALA A 22 -2.90 -1.32 -10.07
CA ALA A 22 -2.06 -1.93 -9.05
C ALA A 22 -2.87 -2.84 -8.12
N GLY A 23 -2.24 -3.95 -7.72
CA GLY A 23 -2.69 -4.76 -6.61
C GLY A 23 -2.26 -4.16 -5.27
N VAL A 24 -3.12 -4.22 -4.25
CA VAL A 24 -2.78 -3.82 -2.88
C VAL A 24 -3.20 -4.93 -1.92
N CYS A 25 -2.21 -5.50 -1.23
CA CYS A 25 -2.38 -6.55 -0.24
C CYS A 25 -2.18 -5.98 1.17
N ILE A 26 -3.20 -6.07 2.03
CA ILE A 26 -3.07 -5.63 3.43
C ILE A 26 -2.83 -6.83 4.34
N LEU A 27 -1.73 -6.82 5.09
CA LEU A 27 -1.21 -7.95 5.83
C LEU A 27 -0.99 -7.62 7.31
N SER A 28 -0.96 -8.66 8.15
CA SER A 28 -0.52 -8.55 9.55
C SER A 28 1.00 -8.52 9.69
N ASP A 29 1.70 -9.23 8.80
CA ASP A 29 3.15 -9.19 8.66
C ASP A 29 3.58 -9.60 7.25
N PHE A 30 4.82 -9.31 6.86
CA PHE A 30 5.32 -9.69 5.55
C PHE A 30 5.59 -11.20 5.49
N PRO A 31 4.99 -11.95 4.54
CA PRO A 31 5.40 -13.31 4.28
C PRO A 31 6.78 -13.32 3.61
N PRO A 32 7.41 -14.50 3.43
CA PRO A 32 8.69 -14.59 2.74
C PRO A 32 8.63 -13.93 1.35
N ASP A 33 9.74 -13.32 0.93
CA ASP A 33 9.84 -12.60 -0.35
C ASP A 33 9.37 -13.43 -1.54
N ARG A 34 9.69 -14.73 -1.54
CA ARG A 34 9.23 -15.68 -2.56
C ARG A 34 7.70 -15.76 -2.63
N THR A 35 7.02 -15.74 -1.49
CA THR A 35 5.56 -15.75 -1.43
C THR A 35 4.98 -14.45 -1.97
N MET A 36 5.56 -13.30 -1.62
CA MET A 36 5.12 -12.00 -2.17
C MET A 36 5.34 -11.92 -3.68
N LEU A 37 6.47 -12.43 -4.18
CA LEU A 37 6.76 -12.54 -5.61
C LEU A 37 5.72 -13.40 -6.33
N GLN A 38 5.37 -14.56 -5.76
CA GLN A 38 4.36 -15.45 -6.33
C GLN A 38 2.97 -14.80 -6.36
N ILE A 39 2.60 -14.07 -5.31
CA ILE A 39 1.34 -13.32 -5.26
C ILE A 39 1.34 -12.21 -6.32
N ALA A 40 2.42 -11.44 -6.45
CA ALA A 40 2.53 -10.39 -7.46
C ALA A 40 2.45 -10.94 -8.89
N ALA A 41 3.06 -12.11 -9.14
CA ALA A 41 2.95 -12.81 -10.41
C ALA A 41 1.53 -13.31 -10.69
N GLU A 42 0.83 -13.82 -9.68
CA GLU A 42 -0.56 -14.28 -9.80
C GLU A 42 -1.53 -13.13 -10.07
N ASN A 43 -1.30 -11.96 -9.48
CA ASN A 43 -2.14 -10.77 -9.70
C ASN A 43 -2.06 -10.21 -11.13
N ARG A 44 -0.97 -10.47 -11.87
CA ARG A 44 -0.74 -10.05 -13.27
C ARG A 44 -0.87 -8.54 -13.53
N HIS A 45 -0.65 -7.71 -12.52
CA HIS A 45 -0.51 -6.27 -12.69
C HIS A 45 0.96 -5.89 -12.89
N SER A 46 1.20 -4.65 -13.34
CA SER A 46 2.56 -4.09 -13.41
C SER A 46 3.23 -4.11 -12.04
N GLN A 47 2.44 -3.88 -10.98
CA GLN A 47 2.89 -3.83 -9.59
C GLN A 47 1.82 -4.34 -8.60
N THR A 48 2.30 -4.96 -7.52
CA THR A 48 1.54 -5.24 -6.31
C THR A 48 2.26 -4.61 -5.11
N ALA A 49 1.53 -3.80 -4.33
CA ALA A 49 2.00 -3.27 -3.05
C ALA A 49 1.57 -4.19 -1.90
N PHE A 50 2.51 -4.52 -1.03
CA PHE A 50 2.26 -5.23 0.22
C PHE A 50 2.38 -4.25 1.37
N VAL A 51 1.38 -4.23 2.24
CA VAL A 51 1.25 -3.21 3.29
C VAL A 51 1.07 -3.89 4.64
N VAL A 52 1.89 -3.52 5.61
CA VAL A 52 1.77 -3.96 7.00
C VAL A 52 1.58 -2.76 7.90
N GLN A 53 0.55 -2.77 8.74
CA GLN A 53 0.31 -1.72 9.72
C GLN A 53 1.18 -1.96 10.97
N ARG A 54 1.98 -0.96 11.36
CA ARG A 54 2.87 -1.01 12.54
C ARG A 54 2.39 -0.11 13.69
N GLY A 55 1.46 0.80 13.43
CA GLY A 55 0.85 1.67 14.43
C GLY A 55 -0.46 2.28 13.93
N THR A 56 -1.05 3.20 14.70
CA THR A 56 -2.33 3.87 14.33
C THR A 56 -2.28 4.48 12.93
N ALA A 57 -1.11 4.98 12.54
CA ALA A 57 -0.89 5.68 11.30
C ALA A 57 0.51 5.36 10.72
N GLU A 58 1.05 4.17 10.99
CA GLU A 58 2.38 3.79 10.51
C GLU A 58 2.28 2.52 9.69
N PHE A 59 2.83 2.54 8.48
CA PHE A 59 2.74 1.45 7.52
C PHE A 59 4.11 1.14 6.92
N ASP A 60 4.47 -0.13 6.86
CA ASP A 60 5.57 -0.59 6.02
C ASP A 60 5.00 -0.95 4.65
N LEU A 61 5.73 -0.60 3.58
CA LEU A 61 5.35 -0.92 2.20
C LEU A 61 6.51 -1.62 1.50
N ARG A 62 6.16 -2.60 0.67
CA ARG A 62 7.06 -3.24 -0.30
C ARG A 62 6.35 -3.35 -1.63
N TRP A 63 7.07 -3.19 -2.73
CA TRP A 63 6.51 -3.19 -4.08
C TRP A 63 7.13 -4.30 -4.89
N PHE A 64 6.29 -5.11 -5.53
CA PHE A 64 6.74 -6.20 -6.37
C PHE A 64 6.10 -6.07 -7.74
N SER A 65 6.96 -6.08 -8.76
CA SER A 65 6.55 -6.55 -10.08
C SER A 65 6.35 -8.08 -10.04
N PRO A 66 5.81 -8.69 -11.12
CA PRO A 66 5.78 -10.15 -11.25
C PRO A 66 7.15 -10.84 -11.18
N LEU A 67 8.25 -10.10 -11.31
CA LEU A 67 9.60 -10.66 -11.49
C LEU A 67 10.58 -10.29 -10.37
N VAL A 68 10.39 -9.15 -9.71
CA VAL A 68 11.33 -8.64 -8.71
C VAL A 68 10.66 -7.65 -7.77
N GLU A 69 11.26 -7.47 -6.59
CA GLU A 69 10.96 -6.34 -5.70
C GLU A 69 11.60 -5.06 -6.23
N ASP A 70 10.83 -3.98 -6.27
CA ASP A 70 11.28 -2.65 -6.65
C ASP A 70 11.46 -1.77 -5.40
N ASP A 71 12.47 -0.90 -5.41
CA ASP A 71 12.79 -0.03 -4.26
C ASP A 71 11.71 1.01 -3.96
N LEU A 72 10.94 1.40 -4.98
CA LEU A 72 9.81 2.31 -4.88
C LEU A 72 8.91 2.17 -6.11
N CYS A 73 7.59 2.26 -5.91
CA CYS A 73 6.65 2.47 -6.99
C CYS A 73 5.59 3.55 -6.67
N GLY A 74 5.57 4.64 -7.45
CA GLY A 74 4.66 5.77 -7.24
C GLY A 74 3.17 5.43 -7.38
N HIS A 75 2.77 4.73 -8.44
CA HIS A 75 1.35 4.44 -8.69
C HIS A 75 0.78 3.42 -7.70
N ALA A 76 1.55 2.40 -7.33
CA ALA A 76 1.17 1.43 -6.31
C ALA A 76 1.14 2.04 -4.89
N THR A 77 1.98 3.04 -4.62
CA THR A 77 1.90 3.86 -3.39
C THR A 77 0.61 4.68 -3.35
N LEU A 78 0.25 5.35 -4.46
CA LEU A 78 -1.01 6.11 -4.55
C LEU A 78 -2.25 5.20 -4.43
N ALA A 79 -2.21 4.02 -5.06
CA ALA A 79 -3.23 2.99 -4.89
C ALA A 79 -3.38 2.59 -3.40
N THR A 80 -2.27 2.32 -2.72
CA THR A 80 -2.24 2.00 -1.30
C THR A 80 -2.86 3.11 -0.44
N ALA A 81 -2.46 4.37 -0.68
CA ALA A 81 -3.02 5.53 0.00
C ALA A 81 -4.55 5.59 -0.13
N THR A 82 -5.06 5.33 -1.33
CA THR A 82 -6.50 5.33 -1.64
C THR A 82 -7.23 4.22 -0.87
N VAL A 83 -6.67 3.01 -0.82
CA VAL A 83 -7.23 1.89 -0.04
C VAL A 83 -7.25 2.22 1.45
N LEU A 84 -6.13 2.68 2.01
CA LEU A 84 -6.04 3.01 3.43
C LEU A 84 -7.02 4.12 3.82
N ALA A 85 -7.12 5.18 3.00
CA ALA A 85 -8.09 6.26 3.22
C ALA A 85 -9.54 5.75 3.16
N ALA A 86 -9.87 4.87 2.21
CA ALA A 86 -11.20 4.27 2.12
C ALA A 86 -11.53 3.41 3.35
N ARG A 87 -10.57 2.61 3.83
CA ARG A 87 -10.74 1.78 5.04
C ARG A 87 -10.89 2.64 6.30
N ALA A 88 -10.13 3.72 6.42
CA ALA A 88 -10.23 4.66 7.56
C ALA A 88 -11.57 5.42 7.59
N ARG A 89 -12.11 5.82 6.42
CA ARG A 89 -13.45 6.42 6.33
C ARG A 89 -14.55 5.46 6.81
N ASN A 90 -14.39 4.17 6.55
CA ASN A 90 -15.29 3.12 7.06
C ASN A 90 -15.09 2.82 8.57
N LEU A 91 -14.07 3.42 9.20
CA LEU A 91 -13.70 3.27 10.62
C LEU A 91 -13.87 4.59 11.42
N ALA A 92 -14.69 5.53 10.94
CA ALA A 92 -14.99 6.82 11.58
C ALA A 92 -13.83 7.84 11.64
N GLY A 93 -13.07 8.01 10.55
CA GLY A 93 -12.17 9.16 10.41
C GLY A 93 -11.71 9.40 8.98
N ALA A 94 -12.21 10.48 8.36
CA ALA A 94 -11.58 11.04 7.16
C ALA A 94 -10.20 11.58 7.53
N ILE A 95 -9.22 11.45 6.63
CA ILE A 95 -7.86 11.97 6.86
C ILE A 95 -7.62 13.13 5.90
N PRO A 96 -7.91 14.38 6.30
CA PRO A 96 -7.90 15.50 5.35
C PRO A 96 -6.49 16.07 5.10
N ASP A 97 -5.49 15.74 5.94
CA ASP A 97 -4.16 16.35 5.91
C ASP A 97 -3.04 15.31 6.05
N ALA A 98 -3.13 14.21 5.29
CA ALA A 98 -2.17 13.11 5.34
C ALA A 98 -0.77 13.56 4.87
N GLN A 99 0.19 13.67 5.79
CA GLN A 99 1.60 13.77 5.41
C GLN A 99 2.17 12.36 5.22
N TRP A 100 2.76 12.14 4.04
CA TRP A 100 3.50 10.93 3.71
C TRP A 100 4.98 11.18 3.97
N ARG A 101 5.57 10.38 4.86
CA ARG A 101 7.04 10.35 5.03
C ARG A 101 7.52 8.96 4.67
N ALA A 102 8.30 8.87 3.60
CA ALA A 102 8.96 7.63 3.23
C ALA A 102 10.33 7.59 3.92
N GLU A 103 10.63 6.50 4.62
CA GLU A 103 11.94 6.24 5.23
C GLU A 103 12.68 5.20 4.38
N GLY A 104 13.95 5.51 4.08
CA GLY A 104 14.85 4.61 3.39
C GLY A 104 15.64 3.72 4.34
N ASP A 105 16.03 2.52 3.90
CA ASP A 105 17.05 1.72 4.56
C ASP A 105 18.45 2.32 4.35
N ALA A 106 19.49 1.68 4.92
CA ALA A 106 20.87 2.11 4.78
C ALA A 106 21.40 2.04 3.33
N GLN A 107 20.66 1.39 2.43
CA GLN A 107 20.95 1.23 1.02
C GLN A 107 20.14 2.23 0.17
N GLY A 108 19.32 3.08 0.79
CA GLY A 108 18.51 4.10 0.11
C GLY A 108 17.19 3.58 -0.46
N ARG A 109 16.82 2.32 -0.21
CA ARG A 109 15.53 1.76 -0.63
C ARG A 109 14.45 2.23 0.33
N LEU A 110 13.32 2.69 -0.20
CA LEU A 110 12.19 3.05 0.64
C LEU A 110 11.59 1.77 1.22
N VAL A 111 11.56 1.66 2.55
CA VAL A 111 11.10 0.45 3.26
C VAL A 111 9.84 0.71 4.08
N ARG A 112 9.55 1.98 4.34
CA ARG A 112 8.49 2.38 5.26
C ARG A 112 7.85 3.66 4.78
N ALA A 113 6.53 3.75 4.84
CA ALA A 113 5.80 5.00 4.67
C ALA A 113 5.00 5.29 5.93
N ARG A 114 5.41 6.32 6.67
CA ARG A 114 4.63 6.84 7.79
C ARG A 114 3.53 7.73 7.28
N PHE A 115 2.35 7.53 7.86
CA PHE A 115 1.20 8.37 7.68
C PHE A 115 1.04 9.24 8.93
N SER A 116 1.28 10.54 8.84
CA SER A 116 0.92 11.43 9.96
C SER A 116 -0.25 12.29 9.54
N GLY A 117 -1.45 11.87 9.97
CA GLY A 117 -2.63 12.71 10.04
C GLY A 117 -3.07 12.72 11.49
N ALA A 118 -3.15 13.91 12.10
CA ALA A 118 -3.78 14.03 13.41
C ALA A 118 -5.24 13.60 13.22
N ALA A 119 -5.63 12.46 13.79
CA ALA A 119 -7.02 12.26 14.16
C ALA A 119 -7.32 13.41 15.13
N ARG A 120 -7.96 14.48 14.64
CA ARG A 120 -8.64 15.39 15.53
C ARG A 120 -9.77 14.55 16.10
N CYS A 121 -9.55 13.94 17.26
CA CYS A 121 -10.65 13.54 18.12
C CYS A 121 -11.45 14.82 18.34
N ALA A 122 -12.57 14.96 17.65
CA ALA A 122 -13.57 15.91 18.06
C ALA A 122 -14.02 15.45 19.45
N MET A 123 -13.68 16.27 20.45
CA MET A 123 -14.26 16.22 21.79
C MET A 123 -15.75 16.56 21.71
#